data_AF-A0A959SFU0-F1
#
_entry.id   AF-A0A959SFU0-F1
#
_cell.length_a   1.000
_cell.length_b   1.000
_cell.length_c   1.000
_cell.angle_alpha   90.00
_cell.angle_beta   90.00
_cell.angle_gamma   90.00
#
_symmetry.space_group_name_H-M   'P 1'
#
loop_
_entity.id
_entity.type
_entity.pdbx_description
1 polymer ?
#
loop_
_entity_poly.entity_id
_entity_poly.type
_entity_poly.pdbx_seq_one_letter_code
_entity_poly.pdbx_strand_id
1 'polypeptide(L)'
;MSTALALSEWPARIGLERGQNVLLAVDVTRLAWKHRHAGAAKVPGLLLDAFRVALGPEATVLVPAFNHDLQDGERYDPDRTGPITGTLAAIACKHPGFQRTRHPLHSFAVAGGAQDRFMALDDASSFSLDSPFALMHELAFTVVAIDLDFDHAFSYFHHVEELERVPYRQWRDYAIDYGSVGDHERRPFKLFAKRWGYANRLRDLRPLLEAA
;
A
#
# COMPACT_ATOMS: atom_id res chain seq x y z
N MET A 1 -11.41 -28.78 1.71
CA MET A 1 -11.86 -27.39 1.49
C MET A 1 -10.87 -26.73 0.53
N SER A 2 -11.33 -26.10 -0.55
CA SER A 2 -10.42 -25.41 -1.49
C SER A 2 -9.74 -24.23 -0.81
N THR A 3 -8.48 -23.93 -1.15
CA THR A 3 -7.76 -22.74 -0.66
C THR A 3 -8.56 -21.46 -0.90
N ALA A 4 -9.22 -21.34 -2.06
CA ALA A 4 -10.06 -20.20 -2.38
C ALA A 4 -11.23 -20.04 -1.38
N LEU A 5 -11.91 -21.14 -1.05
CA LEU A 5 -13.02 -21.14 -0.09
C LEU A 5 -12.52 -20.80 1.33
N ALA A 6 -11.32 -21.26 1.69
CA ALA A 6 -10.72 -20.94 2.98
C ALA A 6 -10.39 -19.45 3.12
N LEU A 7 -9.89 -18.81 2.06
CA LEU A 7 -9.51 -17.40 2.08
C LEU A 7 -10.73 -16.47 1.96
N SER A 8 -11.78 -16.86 1.22
CA SER A 8 -12.98 -16.04 1.05
C SER A 8 -13.71 -15.73 2.36
N GLU A 9 -13.56 -16.58 3.37
CA GLU A 9 -14.17 -16.36 4.70
C GLU A 9 -13.33 -15.45 5.60
N TRP A 10 -12.06 -15.17 5.26
CA TRP A 10 -11.14 -14.44 6.13
C TRP A 10 -11.64 -13.04 6.48
N PRO A 11 -12.07 -12.19 5.51
CA PRO A 11 -12.53 -10.84 5.83
C PRO A 11 -13.63 -10.85 6.91
N ALA A 12 -14.63 -11.73 6.77
CA ALA A 12 -15.69 -11.86 7.77
C ALA A 12 -15.18 -12.41 9.11
N ARG A 13 -14.27 -13.39 9.10
CA ARG A 13 -13.69 -13.98 10.32
C ARG A 13 -12.84 -13.00 11.14
N ILE A 14 -12.24 -12.00 10.49
CA ILE A 14 -11.51 -10.92 11.16
C ILE A 14 -12.38 -9.69 11.46
N GLY A 15 -13.70 -9.81 11.29
CA GLY A 15 -14.68 -8.78 11.66
C GLY A 15 -14.87 -7.68 10.64
N LEU A 16 -14.43 -7.86 9.39
CA LEU A 16 -14.69 -6.89 8.34
C LEU A 16 -16.10 -7.03 7.78
N GLU A 17 -16.71 -5.90 7.49
CA GLU A 17 -18.06 -5.78 6.96
C GLU A 17 -18.05 -5.31 5.50
N ARG A 18 -19.13 -5.64 4.77
CA ARG A 18 -19.31 -5.19 3.39
C ARG A 18 -19.33 -3.65 3.34
N GLY A 19 -18.63 -3.07 2.37
CA GLY A 19 -18.50 -1.61 2.21
C GLY A 19 -17.33 -0.98 2.98
N GLN A 20 -16.66 -1.72 3.87
CA GLN A 20 -15.49 -1.18 4.57
C GLN A 20 -14.27 -1.04 3.65
N ASN A 21 -13.65 0.13 3.70
CA ASN A 21 -12.40 0.41 3.01
C ASN A 21 -11.22 -0.19 3.77
N VAL A 22 -10.33 -0.91 3.08
CA VAL A 22 -9.21 -1.61 3.71
C VAL A 22 -7.88 -1.32 3.04
N LEU A 23 -6.85 -1.16 3.87
CA LEU A 23 -5.46 -1.24 3.45
C LEU A 23 -4.91 -2.62 3.83
N LEU A 24 -4.55 -3.42 2.84
CA LEU A 24 -4.08 -4.79 3.02
C LEU A 24 -2.54 -4.81 2.97
N ALA A 25 -1.91 -4.88 4.15
CA ALA A 25 -0.47 -5.02 4.32
C ALA A 25 -0.14 -6.46 4.74
N VAL A 26 0.46 -7.25 3.85
CA VAL A 26 0.57 -8.70 4.06
C VAL A 26 1.93 -9.25 3.66
N ASP A 27 2.52 -10.05 4.53
CA ASP A 27 3.54 -11.02 4.15
C ASP A 27 2.86 -12.35 3.79
N VAL A 28 2.81 -12.63 2.49
CA VAL A 28 2.16 -13.84 1.96
C VAL A 28 2.99 -15.11 2.13
N THR A 29 4.22 -15.05 2.64
CA THR A 29 5.19 -16.16 2.62
C THR A 29 4.66 -17.39 3.36
N ARG A 30 4.22 -17.22 4.61
CA ARG A 30 3.70 -18.33 5.42
C ARG A 30 2.38 -18.87 4.86
N LEU A 31 1.53 -17.98 4.36
CA LEU A 31 0.26 -18.35 3.74
C LEU A 31 0.48 -19.19 2.47
N ALA A 32 1.37 -18.73 1.59
CA ALA A 32 1.74 -19.41 0.36
C ALA A 32 2.34 -20.79 0.64
N TRP A 33 3.19 -20.90 1.67
CA TRP A 33 3.75 -22.18 2.10
C TRP A 33 2.68 -23.17 2.60
N LYS A 34 1.72 -22.69 3.40
CA LYS A 34 0.61 -23.50 3.91
C LYS A 34 -0.25 -24.06 2.77
N HIS A 35 -0.44 -23.26 1.72
CA HIS A 35 -1.25 -23.63 0.55
C HIS A 35 -0.43 -24.05 -0.66
N ARG A 36 0.84 -24.47 -0.49
CA ARG A 36 1.76 -24.79 -1.59
C ARG A 36 1.21 -25.84 -2.58
N HIS A 37 0.43 -26.81 -2.09
CA HIS A 37 -0.22 -27.84 -2.91
C HIS A 37 -1.34 -27.30 -3.81
N ALA A 38 -1.88 -26.12 -3.50
CA ALA A 38 -2.84 -25.41 -4.35
C ALA A 38 -2.17 -24.44 -5.34
N GLY A 39 -0.84 -24.37 -5.34
CA GLY A 39 -0.03 -23.44 -6.13
C GLY A 39 0.24 -22.14 -5.37
N ALA A 40 1.40 -22.06 -4.71
CA ALA A 40 1.84 -20.90 -3.94
C ALA A 40 1.73 -19.57 -4.71
N ALA A 41 2.05 -19.56 -6.00
CA ALA A 41 1.97 -18.38 -6.86
C ALA A 41 0.54 -17.84 -7.04
N LYS A 42 -0.50 -18.68 -6.83
CA LYS A 42 -1.90 -18.27 -6.94
C LYS A 42 -2.43 -17.63 -5.66
N VAL A 43 -1.80 -17.92 -4.52
CA VAL A 43 -2.28 -17.51 -3.19
C VAL A 43 -2.44 -15.99 -3.05
N PRO A 44 -1.49 -15.14 -3.50
CA PRO A 44 -1.67 -13.69 -3.41
C PRO A 44 -2.88 -13.19 -4.20
N GLY A 45 -3.07 -13.68 -5.44
CA GLY A 45 -4.25 -13.33 -6.25
C GLY A 45 -5.55 -13.77 -5.60
N LEU A 46 -5.60 -15.02 -5.10
CA LEU A 46 -6.76 -15.53 -4.36
C LEU A 46 -7.08 -14.70 -3.11
N LEU A 47 -6.07 -14.17 -2.42
CA LEU A 47 -6.25 -13.29 -1.27
C LEU A 47 -6.84 -11.93 -1.69
N LEU A 48 -6.31 -11.33 -2.76
CA LEU A 48 -6.85 -10.07 -3.30
C LEU A 48 -8.32 -10.21 -3.69
N ASP A 49 -8.66 -11.29 -4.40
CA ASP A 49 -10.04 -11.56 -4.82
C ASP A 49 -10.95 -11.84 -3.62
N ALA A 50 -10.47 -12.58 -2.62
CA ALA A 50 -11.23 -12.84 -1.40
C ALA A 50 -11.66 -11.55 -0.69
N PHE A 51 -10.74 -10.60 -0.50
CA PHE A 51 -11.05 -9.31 0.13
C PHE A 51 -11.98 -8.46 -0.74
N ARG A 52 -11.71 -8.36 -2.05
CA ARG A 52 -12.56 -7.57 -2.97
C ARG A 52 -13.99 -8.10 -3.04
N VAL A 53 -14.16 -9.41 -3.16
CA VAL A 53 -15.49 -10.04 -3.28
C VAL A 53 -16.26 -9.91 -1.96
N ALA A 54 -15.61 -10.16 -0.82
CA ALA A 54 -16.27 -10.09 0.48
C ALA A 54 -16.72 -8.65 0.84
N LEU A 55 -15.86 -7.66 0.60
CA LEU A 55 -16.14 -6.26 0.91
C LEU A 55 -17.08 -5.61 -0.11
N GLY A 56 -17.14 -6.15 -1.34
CA GLY A 56 -18.02 -5.68 -2.40
C GLY A 56 -17.45 -4.49 -3.20
N PRO A 57 -18.12 -4.09 -4.29
CA PRO A 57 -17.61 -3.08 -5.22
C PRO A 57 -17.58 -1.65 -4.66
N GLU A 58 -18.45 -1.33 -3.70
CA GLU A 58 -18.49 -0.02 -3.04
C GLU A 58 -17.30 0.20 -2.11
N ALA A 59 -16.76 -0.88 -1.55
CA ALA A 59 -15.55 -0.84 -0.73
C ALA A 59 -14.32 -0.58 -1.59
N THR A 60 -13.27 -0.04 -0.98
CA THR A 60 -11.96 0.14 -1.62
C THR A 60 -10.92 -0.72 -0.93
N VAL A 61 -10.17 -1.51 -1.72
CA VAL A 61 -9.03 -2.31 -1.26
C VAL A 61 -7.75 -1.65 -1.77
N LEU A 62 -6.87 -1.30 -0.84
CA LEU A 62 -5.53 -0.78 -1.12
C LEU A 62 -4.47 -1.83 -0.79
N VAL A 63 -3.41 -1.89 -1.60
CA VAL A 63 -2.19 -2.66 -1.31
C VAL A 63 -1.00 -1.71 -1.47
N PRO A 64 -0.14 -1.54 -0.44
CA PRO A 64 1.10 -0.78 -0.58
C PRO A 64 1.94 -1.32 -1.74
N ALA A 65 2.33 -0.47 -2.68
CA ALA A 65 3.12 -0.82 -3.86
C ALA A 65 4.37 0.07 -3.96
N PHE A 66 5.06 0.22 -2.83
CA PHE A 66 6.17 1.16 -2.69
C PHE A 66 7.43 0.69 -3.41
N ASN A 67 8.27 1.65 -3.78
CA ASN A 67 9.61 1.45 -4.30
C ASN A 67 10.55 2.51 -3.70
N HIS A 68 11.14 2.21 -2.55
CA HIS A 68 12.10 3.09 -1.85
C HIS A 68 13.55 2.91 -2.32
N ASP A 69 13.78 2.03 -3.30
CA ASP A 69 15.09 1.87 -3.94
C ASP A 69 15.29 2.89 -5.08
N LEU A 70 14.22 3.54 -5.54
CA LEU A 70 14.29 4.59 -6.56
C LEU A 70 15.12 5.79 -6.07
N GLN A 71 16.12 6.14 -6.87
CA GLN A 71 17.04 7.25 -6.62
C GLN A 71 16.71 8.47 -7.48
N ASP A 72 17.32 9.61 -7.13
CA ASP A 72 17.23 10.83 -7.94
C ASP A 72 17.73 10.58 -9.38
N GLY A 73 16.98 11.08 -10.37
CA GLY A 73 17.27 10.89 -11.79
C GLY A 73 16.97 9.49 -12.34
N GLU A 74 16.53 8.53 -11.52
CA GLU A 74 16.11 7.23 -12.03
C GLU A 74 14.74 7.30 -12.72
N ARG A 75 14.46 6.29 -13.55
CA ARG A 75 13.21 6.19 -14.30
C ARG A 75 12.13 5.49 -13.50
N TYR A 76 10.94 6.08 -13.52
CA TYR A 76 9.72 5.46 -13.03
C TYR A 76 8.66 5.40 -14.13
N ASP A 77 8.33 4.17 -14.54
CA ASP A 77 7.20 3.88 -15.42
C ASP A 77 6.10 3.23 -14.55
N PRO A 78 4.94 3.88 -14.35
CA PRO A 78 3.88 3.35 -13.49
C PRO A 78 3.42 1.93 -13.86
N ASP A 79 3.49 1.58 -15.15
CA ASP A 79 3.02 0.31 -15.70
C ASP A 79 4.11 -0.78 -15.68
N ARG A 80 5.39 -0.38 -15.67
CA ARG A 80 6.52 -1.32 -15.77
C ARG A 80 7.39 -1.42 -14.53
N THR A 81 7.58 -0.33 -13.79
CA THR A 81 8.46 -0.32 -12.61
C THR A 81 7.82 -1.13 -11.48
N GLY A 82 8.46 -2.22 -11.05
CA GLY A 82 7.91 -3.08 -10.00
C GLY A 82 7.93 -2.42 -8.61
N PRO A 83 6.99 -2.81 -7.71
CA PRO A 83 7.11 -2.51 -6.29
C PRO A 83 8.14 -3.46 -5.63
N ILE A 84 8.70 -3.03 -4.50
CA ILE A 84 9.60 -3.86 -3.66
C ILE A 84 8.95 -4.31 -2.35
N THR A 85 7.68 -3.98 -2.15
CA THR A 85 6.86 -4.30 -0.97
C THR A 85 6.23 -5.70 -1.01
N GLY A 86 6.91 -6.64 -1.67
CA GLY A 86 6.55 -8.06 -1.67
C GLY A 86 5.62 -8.50 -2.81
N THR A 87 5.37 -9.81 -2.86
CA THR A 87 4.65 -10.45 -3.98
C THR A 87 3.19 -10.05 -4.07
N LEU A 88 2.52 -9.74 -2.95
CA LEU A 88 1.13 -9.27 -3.00
C LEU A 88 1.01 -7.99 -3.82
N ALA A 89 1.89 -7.01 -3.58
CA ALA A 89 1.94 -5.76 -4.34
C ALA A 89 2.23 -6.00 -5.83
N ALA A 90 3.22 -6.85 -6.14
CA ALA A 90 3.58 -7.17 -7.51
C ALA A 90 2.44 -7.86 -8.29
N ILE A 91 1.67 -8.72 -7.61
CA ILE A 91 0.48 -9.36 -8.19
C ILE A 91 -0.68 -8.37 -8.30
N ALA A 92 -0.90 -7.51 -7.30
CA ALA A 92 -1.93 -6.47 -7.35
C ALA A 92 -1.71 -5.50 -8.52
N CYS A 93 -0.47 -5.03 -8.76
CA CYS A 93 -0.15 -4.17 -9.90
C CYS A 93 -0.43 -4.81 -11.28
N LYS A 94 -0.49 -6.15 -11.36
CA LYS A 94 -0.80 -6.88 -12.60
C LYS A 94 -2.24 -7.40 -12.64
N HIS A 95 -3.00 -7.16 -11.58
CA HIS A 95 -4.34 -7.70 -11.44
C HIS A 95 -5.32 -6.81 -12.20
N PRO A 96 -6.19 -7.35 -13.07
CA PRO A 96 -7.07 -6.55 -13.94
C PRO A 96 -8.09 -5.69 -13.19
N GLY A 97 -8.31 -5.99 -11.91
CA GLY A 97 -9.21 -5.22 -11.05
C GLY A 97 -8.54 -4.09 -10.26
N PHE A 98 -7.22 -3.92 -10.36
CA PHE A 98 -6.47 -2.90 -9.63
C PHE A 98 -5.86 -1.89 -10.60
N GLN A 99 -5.72 -0.65 -10.15
CA GLN A 99 -4.94 0.40 -10.79
C GLN A 99 -3.94 0.97 -9.80
N ARG A 100 -2.79 1.47 -10.28
CA ARG A 100 -1.72 1.95 -9.41
C ARG A 100 -1.69 3.48 -9.36
N THR A 101 -1.61 4.05 -8.17
CA THR A 101 -1.45 5.51 -7.99
C THR A 101 -0.09 5.99 -8.54
N ARG A 102 -0.01 7.28 -8.86
CA ARG A 102 1.10 7.86 -9.63
C ARG A 102 2.42 8.02 -8.87
N HIS A 103 2.41 8.21 -7.55
CA HIS A 103 3.64 8.56 -6.83
C HIS A 103 4.73 7.46 -6.95
N PRO A 104 5.96 7.78 -7.39
CA PRO A 104 7.01 6.78 -7.67
C PRO A 104 7.45 5.99 -6.43
N LEU A 105 7.67 6.68 -5.31
CA LEU A 105 8.14 6.06 -4.07
C LEU A 105 7.03 5.36 -3.27
N HIS A 106 5.88 6.00 -3.09
CA HIS A 106 4.81 5.58 -2.18
C HIS A 106 3.47 5.37 -2.90
N SER A 107 3.47 4.55 -3.96
CA SER A 107 2.23 4.19 -4.67
C SER A 107 1.44 3.07 -4.00
N PHE A 108 0.15 2.99 -4.34
CA PHE A 108 -0.77 1.93 -3.93
C PHE A 108 -1.40 1.30 -5.15
N ALA A 109 -1.58 -0.02 -5.12
CA ALA A 109 -2.55 -0.68 -5.99
C ALA A 109 -3.93 -0.55 -5.35
N VAL A 110 -4.91 -0.07 -6.12
CA VAL A 110 -6.25 0.32 -5.65
C VAL A 110 -7.31 -0.41 -6.45
N ALA A 111 -8.31 -0.97 -5.78
CA ALA A 111 -9.50 -1.55 -6.40
C ALA A 111 -10.77 -1.14 -5.66
N GLY A 112 -11.87 -0.89 -6.39
CA GLY A 112 -13.21 -0.65 -5.81
C GLY A 112 -13.67 0.80 -5.88
N GLY A 113 -14.61 1.18 -5.01
CA GLY A 113 -15.46 2.37 -5.16
C GLY A 113 -14.74 3.71 -5.24
N ALA A 114 -13.59 3.87 -4.57
CA ALA A 114 -12.81 5.10 -4.60
C ALA A 114 -11.63 5.07 -5.59
N GLN A 115 -11.53 4.05 -6.47
CA GLN A 115 -10.38 3.89 -7.39
C GLN A 115 -10.09 5.17 -8.19
N ASP A 116 -11.11 5.79 -8.79
CA ASP A 116 -10.94 7.01 -9.60
C ASP A 116 -10.40 8.18 -8.77
N ARG A 117 -10.85 8.31 -7.51
CA ARG A 117 -10.36 9.34 -6.59
C ARG A 117 -8.87 9.17 -6.30
N PHE A 118 -8.42 7.93 -6.10
CA PHE A 118 -7.00 7.63 -5.91
C PHE A 118 -6.18 7.85 -7.18
N MET A 119 -6.72 7.56 -8.36
CA MET A 119 -6.02 7.77 -9.65
C MET A 119 -5.89 9.24 -10.04
N ALA A 120 -6.78 10.10 -9.53
CA ALA A 120 -6.74 11.54 -9.70
C ALA A 120 -5.66 12.24 -8.85
N LEU A 121 -5.07 11.55 -7.86
CA LEU A 121 -4.01 12.10 -7.03
C LEU A 121 -2.69 12.22 -7.81
N ASP A 122 -2.04 13.38 -7.70
CA ASP A 122 -0.79 13.70 -8.38
C ASP A 122 0.14 14.58 -7.52
N ASP A 123 0.15 14.34 -6.21
CA ASP A 123 1.00 15.07 -5.28
C ASP A 123 2.48 14.70 -5.43
N ALA A 124 3.34 15.72 -5.31
CA ALA A 124 4.79 15.56 -5.28
C ALA A 124 5.29 15.05 -3.93
N SER A 125 4.55 15.29 -2.84
CA SER A 125 4.90 14.74 -1.52
C SER A 125 4.39 13.31 -1.35
N SER A 126 5.15 12.50 -0.63
CA SER A 126 4.72 11.14 -0.31
C SER A 126 3.57 11.07 0.69
N PHE A 127 3.52 11.99 1.65
CA PHE A 127 2.60 11.89 2.79
C PHE A 127 1.90 13.21 3.16
N SER A 128 1.70 14.13 2.22
CA SER A 128 1.02 15.40 2.52
C SER A 128 -0.50 15.26 2.67
N LEU A 129 -1.19 16.39 2.86
CA LEU A 129 -2.65 16.48 2.83
C LEU A 129 -3.27 16.18 1.46
N ASP A 130 -2.49 16.18 0.38
CA ASP A 130 -2.93 15.83 -0.98
C ASP A 130 -2.50 14.40 -1.37
N SER A 131 -1.95 13.64 -0.42
CA SER A 131 -1.45 12.27 -0.65
C SER A 131 -2.57 11.22 -0.51
N PRO A 132 -2.33 9.97 -1.00
CA PRO A 132 -3.25 8.85 -0.77
C PRO A 132 -3.56 8.61 0.71
N PHE A 133 -2.65 8.95 1.63
CA PHE A 133 -2.85 8.78 3.06
C PHE A 133 -3.91 9.73 3.63
N ALA A 134 -3.97 10.96 3.15
CA ALA A 134 -5.02 11.90 3.55
C ALA A 134 -6.40 11.38 3.10
N LEU A 135 -6.49 10.84 1.88
CA LEU A 135 -7.71 10.23 1.37
C LEU A 135 -8.10 8.97 2.15
N MET A 136 -7.14 8.17 2.63
CA MET A 136 -7.42 7.04 3.53
C MET A 136 -8.09 7.48 4.82
N HIS A 137 -7.66 8.61 5.39
CA HIS A 137 -8.27 9.17 6.60
C HIS A 137 -9.70 9.64 6.34
N GLU A 138 -9.91 10.40 5.26
CA GLU A 138 -11.24 10.89 4.86
C GLU A 138 -12.24 9.74 4.66
N LEU A 139 -11.78 8.64 4.06
CA LEU A 139 -12.58 7.48 3.72
C LEU A 139 -12.61 6.40 4.82
N ALA A 140 -12.13 6.71 6.03
CA ALA A 140 -12.14 5.83 7.20
C ALA A 140 -11.60 4.41 6.90
N PHE A 141 -10.38 4.34 6.36
CA PHE A 141 -9.74 3.05 6.05
C PHE A 141 -9.34 2.25 7.31
N THR A 142 -9.60 0.95 7.26
CA THR A 142 -9.11 -0.03 8.22
C THR A 142 -7.82 -0.66 7.72
N VAL A 143 -6.77 -0.68 8.55
CA VAL A 143 -5.51 -1.36 8.20
C VAL A 143 -5.57 -2.82 8.61
N VAL A 144 -5.40 -3.72 7.64
CA VAL A 144 -5.35 -5.17 7.84
C VAL A 144 -3.91 -5.63 7.65
N ALA A 145 -3.27 -5.99 8.76
CA ALA A 145 -1.92 -6.54 8.79
C ALA A 145 -1.95 -8.07 8.92
N ILE A 146 -1.31 -8.81 8.00
CA ILE A 146 -1.21 -10.27 8.08
C ILE A 146 0.25 -10.69 8.00
N ASP A 147 0.73 -11.39 9.03
CA ASP A 147 2.11 -11.87 9.16
C ASP A 147 3.17 -10.74 9.00
N LEU A 148 2.79 -9.48 9.27
CA LEU A 148 3.69 -8.33 9.32
C LEU A 148 3.65 -7.68 10.70
N ASP A 149 4.83 -7.31 11.18
CA ASP A 149 4.94 -6.48 12.38
C ASP A 149 4.36 -5.08 12.14
N PHE A 150 3.87 -4.48 13.21
CA PHE A 150 3.20 -3.19 13.17
C PHE A 150 4.08 -2.07 12.58
N ASP A 151 5.39 -2.11 12.87
CA ASP A 151 6.41 -1.20 12.33
C ASP A 151 6.51 -1.24 10.79
N HIS A 152 6.07 -2.32 10.16
CA HIS A 152 6.09 -2.52 8.71
C HIS A 152 4.70 -2.41 8.06
N ALA A 153 3.65 -2.75 8.79
CA ALA A 153 2.29 -2.74 8.26
C ALA A 153 1.63 -1.35 8.30
N PHE A 154 1.97 -0.52 9.28
CA PHE A 154 1.27 0.72 9.55
C PHE A 154 1.97 1.94 8.96
N SER A 155 2.10 2.04 7.63
CA SER A 155 2.77 3.17 6.97
C SER A 155 2.06 4.52 7.10
N TYR A 156 0.78 4.52 7.52
CA TYR A 156 -0.02 5.74 7.74
C TYR A 156 0.62 6.72 8.73
N PHE A 157 1.38 6.24 9.72
CA PHE A 157 2.05 7.13 10.66
C PHE A 157 3.02 8.13 10.01
N HIS A 158 3.54 7.84 8.81
CA HIS A 158 4.39 8.77 8.07
C HIS A 158 3.65 10.02 7.60
N HIS A 159 2.34 9.90 7.34
CA HIS A 159 1.46 11.04 7.11
C HIS A 159 1.40 11.94 8.34
N VAL A 160 1.17 11.37 9.51
CA VAL A 160 1.15 12.12 10.77
C VAL A 160 2.52 12.78 11.04
N GLU A 161 3.62 12.06 10.83
CA GLU A 161 4.96 12.63 11.01
C GLU A 161 5.24 13.83 10.11
N GLU A 162 4.78 13.80 8.85
CA GLU A 162 4.91 14.91 7.90
C GLU A 162 4.04 16.11 8.30
N LEU A 163 2.79 15.87 8.71
CA LEU A 163 1.88 16.92 9.20
C LEU A 163 2.44 17.63 10.45
N GLU A 164 2.93 16.86 11.41
CA GLU A 164 3.49 17.36 12.68
C GLU A 164 4.92 17.90 12.52
N ARG A 165 5.54 17.75 11.35
CA ARG A 165 6.91 18.19 11.03
C ARG A 165 7.92 17.76 12.10
N VAL A 166 7.86 16.48 12.46
CA VAL A 166 8.66 15.94 13.57
C VAL A 166 10.17 16.22 13.39
N PRO A 167 10.91 16.52 14.48
CA PRO A 167 12.28 17.05 14.39
C PRO A 167 13.34 16.03 13.94
N TYR A 168 12.98 14.74 13.91
CA TYR A 168 13.85 13.64 13.51
C TYR A 168 13.73 13.27 12.02
N ARG A 169 12.99 14.07 11.24
CA ARG A 169 12.85 13.94 9.79
C ARG A 169 13.32 15.21 9.08
N GLN A 170 13.64 15.07 7.80
CA GLN A 170 14.09 16.15 6.94
C GLN A 170 13.61 15.92 5.51
N TRP A 171 13.33 17.00 4.79
CA TRP A 171 12.96 16.91 3.39
C TRP A 171 14.13 16.42 2.53
N ARG A 172 13.80 15.57 1.56
CA ARG A 172 14.67 15.16 0.47
C ARG A 172 13.91 15.34 -0.82
N ASP A 173 14.51 16.07 -1.75
CA ASP A 173 13.96 16.28 -3.08
C ASP A 173 14.49 15.23 -4.05
N TYR A 174 13.64 14.86 -5.00
CA TYR A 174 13.91 13.91 -6.07
C TYR A 174 13.41 14.51 -7.37
N ALA A 175 14.13 14.30 -8.44
CA ALA A 175 13.75 14.64 -9.80
C ALA A 175 13.78 13.35 -10.62
N ILE A 176 12.63 12.69 -10.73
CA ILE A 176 12.45 11.36 -11.32
C ILE A 176 12.12 11.49 -12.81
N ASP A 177 12.74 10.65 -13.64
CA ASP A 177 12.36 10.52 -15.05
C ASP A 177 11.06 9.70 -15.14
N TYR A 178 9.94 10.39 -15.20
CA TYR A 178 8.61 9.80 -15.10
C TYR A 178 8.04 9.51 -16.49
N GLY A 179 7.71 8.25 -16.75
CA GLY A 179 7.08 7.81 -17.99
C GLY A 179 7.80 6.66 -18.67
N SER A 180 7.35 6.36 -19.89
CA SER A 180 7.82 5.22 -20.66
C SER A 180 9.11 5.53 -21.43
N VAL A 181 9.72 4.50 -22.03
CA VAL A 181 10.91 4.69 -22.85
C VAL A 181 10.57 5.53 -24.08
N GLY A 182 11.19 6.71 -24.20
CA GLY A 182 10.98 7.62 -25.33
C GLY A 182 9.84 8.62 -25.14
N ASP A 183 9.02 8.45 -24.10
CA ASP A 183 7.96 9.38 -23.69
C ASP A 183 7.97 9.50 -22.16
N HIS A 184 8.84 10.37 -21.68
CA HIS A 184 9.05 10.64 -20.26
C HIS A 184 9.38 12.11 -20.04
N GLU A 185 9.06 12.58 -18.84
CA GLU A 185 9.38 13.92 -18.38
C GLU A 185 10.04 13.87 -17.01
N ARG A 186 10.89 14.85 -16.72
CA ARG A 186 11.52 14.94 -15.40
C ARG A 186 10.58 15.65 -14.44
N ARG A 187 10.11 14.93 -13.42
CA ARG A 187 9.12 15.42 -12.46
C ARG A 187 9.70 15.55 -11.05
N PRO A 188 9.41 16.64 -10.33
CA PRO A 188 9.84 16.82 -8.96
C PRO A 188 8.97 16.02 -7.99
N PHE A 189 9.60 15.39 -7.01
CA PHE A 189 8.99 14.72 -5.87
C PHE A 189 9.76 15.06 -4.60
N LYS A 190 9.13 14.89 -3.44
CA LYS A 190 9.77 15.10 -2.14
C LYS A 190 9.34 14.06 -1.13
N LEU A 191 10.27 13.75 -0.23
CA LEU A 191 10.07 12.79 0.85
C LEU A 191 10.48 13.43 2.18
N PHE A 192 9.61 13.38 3.18
CA PHE A 192 9.99 13.73 4.55
C PHE A 192 10.75 12.57 5.20
N ALA A 193 12.01 12.40 4.81
CA ALA A 193 12.83 11.25 5.15
C ALA A 193 13.36 11.29 6.58
N LYS A 194 13.42 10.12 7.21
CA LYS A 194 14.02 9.95 8.54
C LYS A 194 15.51 10.28 8.53
N ARG A 195 15.97 11.02 9.53
CA ARG A 195 17.40 11.32 9.73
C ARG A 195 18.14 10.07 10.18
N TRP A 196 19.41 9.98 9.80
CA TRP A 196 20.27 8.89 10.24
C TRP A 196 20.39 8.87 11.77
N GLY A 197 20.44 7.68 12.36
CA GLY A 197 20.48 7.48 13.82
C GLY A 197 19.11 7.40 14.51
N TYR A 198 18.01 7.66 13.81
CA TYR A 198 16.66 7.52 14.37
C TYR A 198 15.99 6.21 13.94
N ALA A 199 15.24 5.61 14.87
CA ALA A 199 14.46 4.40 14.64
C ALA A 199 13.00 4.65 15.06
N ASN A 200 12.07 4.16 14.26
CA ASN A 200 10.65 4.18 14.61
C ASN A 200 10.34 2.84 15.28
N ARG A 201 9.70 2.89 16.44
CA ARG A 201 9.26 1.71 17.19
C ARG A 201 7.79 1.88 17.50
N LEU A 202 6.94 1.51 16.54
CA LEU A 202 5.49 1.66 16.66
C LEU A 202 4.89 0.55 17.53
N ARG A 203 5.59 -0.56 17.73
CA ARG A 203 5.17 -1.62 18.68
C ARG A 203 4.81 -1.08 20.07
N ASP A 204 5.50 -0.03 20.54
CA ASP A 204 5.27 0.58 21.85
C ASP A 204 3.96 1.40 21.86
N LEU A 205 3.45 1.78 20.68
CA LEU A 205 2.16 2.47 20.47
C LEU A 205 1.01 1.50 20.23
N ARG A 206 1.28 0.22 19.97
CA ARG A 206 0.27 -0.79 19.64
C ARG A 206 -0.92 -0.78 20.62
N PRO A 207 -0.74 -0.77 21.97
CA PRO A 207 -1.88 -0.81 22.89
C PRO A 207 -2.80 0.40 22.76
N LEU A 208 -2.28 1.57 22.37
CA LEU A 208 -3.07 2.78 22.15
C LEU A 208 -3.84 2.70 20.83
N LEU A 209 -3.23 2.12 19.81
CA LEU A 209 -3.79 2.04 18.46
C LEU A 209 -4.80 0.89 18.30
N GLU A 210 -4.65 -0.19 19.08
CA GLU A 210 -5.64 -1.27 19.13
C GLU A 210 -6.87 -0.93 20.00
N ALA A 211 -6.79 0.12 20.82
CA ALA A 211 -7.89 0.56 21.69
C ALA A 211 -8.72 1.74 21.14
N ALA A 212 -8.24 2.38 20.06
CA ALA A 212 -8.88 3.51 19.38
C ALA A 212 -9.87 3.02 18.31
#